data_AF-R6BK19-F1
#
_entry.id   AF-R6BK19-F1
#
_cell.length_a   1.000
_cell.length_b   1.000
_cell.length_c   1.000
_cell.angle_alpha   90.00
_cell.angle_beta   90.00
_cell.angle_gamma   90.00
#
_symmetry.space_group_name_H-M   'P 1'
#
loop_
_entity.id
_entity.type
_entity.pdbx_description
1 polymer ?
#
loop_
_entity_poly.entity_id
_entity_poly.type
_entity_poly.pdbx_seq_one_letter_code
_entity_poly.pdbx_strand_id
1 'polypeptide(L)'
;MGPHAGSVTVPGTNKKVITVGAFDDCIFPGGCYSGRGPTQECICKPEITAPGSNIRSCSSTWYLDGRKYCIKSGTSMAAPVVSGAIALLLEKEPHLTNVEVKMRLKNCARNLNLPKYQQGWGMIDVNLLLT
;
A
#
# COMPACT_ATOMS: atom_id res chain seq x y z
N MET A 1 2.60 -14.18 9.15
CA MET A 1 1.97 -13.09 8.38
C MET A 1 1.38 -12.07 9.35
N GLY A 2 1.02 -10.88 8.84
CA GLY A 2 0.38 -9.82 9.64
C GLY A 2 -0.90 -10.30 10.35
N PRO A 3 -1.39 -9.55 11.36
CA PRO A 3 -1.12 -8.14 11.62
C PRO A 3 -0.18 -7.85 12.81
N HIS A 4 0.55 -8.84 13.30
CA HIS A 4 1.44 -8.69 14.45
C HIS A 4 2.54 -7.64 14.21
N ALA A 5 3.08 -7.02 15.26
CA ALA A 5 4.27 -6.18 15.14
C ALA A 5 5.45 -6.98 14.58
N GLY A 6 6.28 -6.38 13.72
CA GLY A 6 7.41 -7.06 13.08
C GLY A 6 7.03 -8.04 11.97
N SER A 7 5.78 -8.03 11.50
CA SER A 7 5.28 -8.94 10.46
C SER A 7 5.47 -8.45 9.02
N VAL A 8 6.16 -7.32 8.83
CA VAL A 8 6.58 -6.84 7.52
C VAL A 8 7.59 -7.83 6.93
N THR A 9 7.23 -8.48 5.83
CA THR A 9 8.06 -9.50 5.19
C THR A 9 9.10 -8.87 4.27
N VAL A 10 10.21 -9.58 4.05
CA VAL A 10 11.16 -9.29 2.96
C VAL A 10 10.42 -9.39 1.63
N PRO A 11 10.68 -8.51 0.64
CA PRO A 11 11.65 -7.41 0.61
C PRO A 11 11.17 -6.09 1.21
N GLY A 12 9.94 -6.05 1.76
CA GLY A 12 9.30 -4.85 2.31
C GLY A 12 9.98 -4.25 3.55
N THR A 13 10.95 -4.94 4.14
CA THR A 13 11.79 -4.42 5.24
C THR A 13 12.86 -3.44 4.77
N ASN A 14 13.21 -3.40 3.47
CA ASN A 14 14.31 -2.60 2.96
C ASN A 14 13.97 -1.08 2.94
N LYS A 15 14.93 -0.24 3.38
CA LYS A 15 14.80 1.23 3.42
C LYS A 15 14.59 1.87 2.04
N LYS A 16 15.10 1.24 0.97
CA LYS A 16 15.09 1.78 -0.39
C LYS A 16 13.78 1.53 -1.14
N VAL A 17 13.02 0.50 -0.77
CA VAL A 17 11.72 0.22 -1.42
C VAL A 17 10.60 1.02 -0.77
N ILE A 18 9.53 1.23 -1.53
CA ILE A 18 8.26 1.77 -1.02
C ILE A 18 7.41 0.59 -0.57
N THR A 19 7.15 0.48 0.72
CA THR A 19 6.34 -0.60 1.29
C THR A 19 4.93 -0.08 1.52
N VAL A 20 3.97 -0.77 0.91
CA VAL A 20 2.55 -0.41 0.95
C VAL A 20 1.80 -1.36 1.86
N GLY A 21 1.17 -0.81 2.90
CA GLY A 21 0.20 -1.53 3.72
C GLY A 21 -1.18 -1.47 3.08
N ALA A 22 -2.01 -2.48 3.38
CA ALA A 22 -3.44 -2.37 3.14
C ALA A 22 -4.06 -1.61 4.30
N PHE A 23 -4.87 -0.60 3.97
CA PHE A 23 -5.85 -0.10 4.92
C PHE A 23 -7.00 -1.10 4.95
N ASP A 24 -7.17 -1.75 6.09
CA ASP A 24 -8.27 -2.66 6.39
C ASP A 24 -9.04 -2.13 7.61
N ASP A 25 -10.37 -2.14 7.55
CA ASP A 25 -11.20 -1.80 8.72
C ASP A 25 -11.30 -3.01 9.68
N CYS A 26 -10.57 -4.10 9.41
CA CYS A 26 -10.66 -5.39 10.11
C CYS A 26 -12.07 -6.03 10.13
N ILE A 27 -13.05 -5.44 9.43
CA ILE A 27 -14.45 -5.90 9.35
C ILE A 27 -14.63 -7.04 8.33
N PHE A 28 -13.70 -7.22 7.39
CA PHE A 28 -13.77 -8.28 6.38
C PHE A 28 -13.59 -9.67 7.02
N PRO A 29 -14.31 -10.73 6.58
CA PRO A 29 -14.17 -12.10 7.11
C PRO A 29 -12.75 -12.70 7.01
N GLY A 30 -11.84 -12.06 6.27
CA GLY A 30 -10.41 -12.37 6.24
C GLY A 30 -9.57 -11.70 7.34
N GLY A 31 -10.17 -10.95 8.26
CA GLY A 31 -9.51 -10.27 9.38
C GLY A 31 -8.57 -9.14 8.96
N CYS A 32 -7.79 -8.62 9.92
CA CYS A 32 -6.68 -7.73 9.59
C CYS A 32 -5.51 -8.57 9.08
N TYR A 33 -4.93 -8.21 7.93
CA TYR A 33 -3.83 -8.97 7.31
C TYR A 33 -2.61 -8.11 6.99
N SER A 34 -2.76 -6.78 7.06
CA SER A 34 -1.69 -5.83 6.78
C SER A 34 -0.52 -6.00 7.76
N GLY A 35 0.68 -6.22 7.22
CA GLY A 35 1.89 -6.36 8.03
C GLY A 35 2.24 -5.06 8.73
N ARG A 36 2.61 -5.16 10.02
CA ARG A 36 2.90 -4.00 10.87
C ARG A 36 4.37 -3.96 11.26
N GLY A 37 4.94 -2.76 11.27
CA GLY A 37 6.28 -2.53 11.78
C GLY A 37 6.36 -2.61 13.31
N PRO A 38 7.49 -2.17 13.90
CA PRO A 38 8.74 -1.83 13.23
C PRO A 38 9.41 -3.06 12.60
N THR A 39 10.34 -2.86 11.66
CA THR A 39 11.23 -3.96 11.22
C THR A 39 12.23 -4.31 12.34
N GLN A 40 12.93 -5.44 12.22
CA GLN A 40 14.00 -5.81 13.18
C GLN A 40 15.13 -4.77 13.26
N GLU A 41 15.32 -3.96 12.21
CA GLU A 41 16.28 -2.85 12.16
C GLU A 41 15.69 -1.52 12.68
N CYS A 42 14.56 -1.56 13.40
CA CYS A 42 13.85 -0.40 13.95
C CYS A 42 13.40 0.62 12.88
N ILE A 43 13.14 0.18 11.64
CA ILE A 43 12.64 1.04 10.57
C ILE A 43 11.11 1.07 10.64
N CYS A 44 10.54 2.28 10.57
CA CYS A 44 9.10 2.44 10.43
C CYS A 44 8.65 1.98 9.03
N LYS A 45 7.89 0.88 9.01
CA LYS A 45 7.23 0.28 7.85
C LYS A 45 5.80 -0.11 8.25
N PRO A 46 4.82 -0.08 7.32
CA PRO A 46 4.91 0.39 5.93
C PRO A 46 5.18 1.89 5.84
N GLU A 47 5.56 2.40 4.66
CA GLU A 47 5.65 3.86 4.46
C GLU A 47 4.28 4.49 4.25
N ILE A 48 3.41 3.82 3.51
CA ILE A 48 2.09 4.34 3.16
C ILE A 48 1.09 3.21 3.14
N THR A 49 -0.19 3.56 3.26
CA THR A 49 -1.30 2.63 3.11
C THR A 49 -2.17 2.99 1.92
N ALA A 50 -2.85 2.00 1.36
CA ALA A 50 -3.86 2.20 0.33
C ALA A 50 -5.01 1.21 0.53
N PRO A 51 -6.19 1.47 -0.05
CA PRO A 51 -7.31 0.53 0.01
C PRO A 51 -6.89 -0.85 -0.50
N GLY A 52 -7.02 -1.85 0.37
CA GLY A 52 -6.63 -3.23 0.06
C GLY A 52 -7.69 -4.27 0.35
N SER A 53 -8.84 -3.88 0.91
CA SER A 53 -9.96 -4.79 1.22
C SER A 53 -11.05 -4.68 0.17
N ASN A 54 -11.65 -5.81 -0.23
CA ASN A 54 -12.77 -5.86 -1.17
C ASN A 54 -12.49 -5.16 -2.51
N ILE A 55 -11.26 -5.25 -3.01
CA ILE A 55 -10.87 -4.61 -4.25
C ILE A 55 -11.35 -5.46 -5.43
N ARG A 56 -12.23 -4.88 -6.25
CA ARG A 56 -12.68 -5.48 -7.50
C ARG A 56 -11.63 -5.24 -8.59
N SER A 57 -11.09 -6.32 -9.16
CA SER A 57 -10.08 -6.26 -10.22
C SER A 57 -10.30 -7.35 -11.27
N CYS A 58 -9.55 -7.28 -12.37
CA CYS A 58 -9.60 -8.27 -13.44
C CYS A 58 -9.25 -9.66 -12.92
N SER A 59 -10.03 -10.66 -13.30
CA SER A 59 -9.80 -12.04 -12.92
C SER A 59 -8.80 -12.69 -13.88
N SER A 60 -7.71 -13.25 -13.37
CA SER A 60 -6.77 -14.03 -14.20
C SER A 60 -7.35 -15.39 -14.61
N THR A 61 -8.39 -15.87 -13.92
CA THR A 61 -9.03 -17.18 -14.16
C THR A 61 -10.35 -17.06 -14.90
N TRP A 62 -10.61 -15.93 -15.56
CA TRP A 62 -11.88 -15.66 -16.26
C TRP A 62 -12.23 -16.73 -17.29
N TYR A 63 -11.22 -17.39 -17.88
CA TYR A 63 -11.40 -18.45 -18.87
C TYR A 63 -11.91 -19.77 -18.28
N LEU A 64 -11.88 -19.93 -16.94
CA LEU A 64 -12.37 -21.13 -16.25
C LEU A 64 -13.85 -21.03 -15.88
N ASP A 65 -14.33 -19.83 -15.54
CA ASP A 65 -15.67 -19.64 -14.95
C ASP A 65 -16.47 -18.50 -15.58
N GLY A 66 -15.94 -17.86 -16.63
CA GLY A 66 -16.54 -16.73 -17.34
C GLY A 66 -16.51 -15.40 -16.57
N ARG A 67 -16.01 -15.36 -15.33
CA ARG A 67 -16.00 -14.15 -14.49
C ARG A 67 -14.81 -13.27 -14.85
N LYS A 68 -15.06 -12.21 -15.63
CA LYS A 68 -14.02 -11.22 -16.02
C LYS A 68 -13.43 -10.42 -14.85
N TYR A 69 -14.19 -10.29 -13.76
CA TYR A 69 -13.77 -9.57 -12.56
C TYR A 69 -13.92 -10.47 -11.34
N CYS A 70 -13.02 -10.27 -10.38
CA CYS A 70 -13.09 -10.90 -9.06
C CYS A 70 -12.86 -9.85 -7.97
N ILE A 71 -13.28 -10.16 -6.75
CA ILE A 71 -13.03 -9.34 -5.57
C ILE A 71 -11.96 -10.06 -4.74
N LYS A 72 -10.88 -9.36 -4.41
CA LYS A 72 -9.81 -9.87 -3.55
C LYS A 72 -9.42 -8.83 -2.51
N SER A 73 -8.85 -9.32 -1.41
CA SER A 73 -8.35 -8.51 -0.31
C SER A 73 -6.88 -8.86 -0.04
N GLY A 74 -6.05 -7.87 0.23
CA GLY A 74 -4.63 -8.08 0.52
C GLY A 74 -3.78 -6.82 0.30
N THR A 75 -2.59 -6.80 0.88
CA THR A 75 -1.54 -5.82 0.53
C THR A 75 -1.16 -5.91 -0.95
N SER A 76 -1.31 -7.09 -1.57
CA SER A 76 -1.20 -7.32 -3.01
C SER A 76 -2.19 -6.50 -3.85
N MET A 77 -3.32 -6.06 -3.27
CA MET A 77 -4.28 -5.18 -3.95
C MET A 77 -4.01 -3.70 -3.66
N ALA A 78 -3.44 -3.38 -2.49
CA ALA A 78 -3.04 -2.03 -2.13
C ALA A 78 -1.79 -1.55 -2.91
N ALA A 79 -0.79 -2.43 -3.08
CA ALA A 79 0.45 -2.12 -3.80
C ALA A 79 0.23 -1.58 -5.23
N PRO A 80 -0.57 -2.21 -6.12
CA PRO A 80 -0.79 -1.70 -7.48
C PRO A 80 -1.53 -0.36 -7.51
N VAL A 81 -2.35 -0.02 -6.51
CA VAL A 81 -2.99 1.30 -6.41
C VAL A 81 -1.93 2.39 -6.28
N VAL A 82 -0.95 2.20 -5.38
CA VAL A 82 0.17 3.13 -5.19
C VAL A 82 1.07 3.16 -6.42
N SER A 83 1.37 2.01 -7.03
CA SER A 83 2.18 1.95 -8.26
C SER A 83 1.54 2.72 -9.41
N GLY A 84 0.22 2.60 -9.61
CA GLY A 84 -0.51 3.36 -10.62
C GLY A 84 -0.50 4.87 -10.36
N ALA A 85 -0.68 5.28 -9.11
CA ALA A 85 -0.58 6.70 -8.73
C ALA A 85 0.83 7.28 -8.96
N ILE A 86 1.88 6.51 -8.65
CA ILE A 86 3.26 6.89 -8.95
C ILE A 86 3.49 6.97 -10.47
N ALA A 87 2.91 6.07 -11.26
CA ALA A 87 3.03 6.12 -12.71
C ALA A 87 2.42 7.43 -13.28
N LEU A 88 1.25 7.86 -12.79
CA LEU A 88 0.65 9.15 -13.14
C LEU A 88 1.51 10.33 -12.70
N LEU A 89 2.13 10.26 -11.52
CA LEU A 89 3.06 11.29 -11.06
C LEU A 89 4.27 11.39 -11.99
N LEU A 90 4.85 10.26 -12.40
CA LEU A 90 5.99 10.22 -13.31
C LEU A 90 5.61 10.60 -14.74
N GLU A 91 4.36 10.40 -15.15
CA GLU A 91 3.84 10.93 -16.41
C GLU A 91 3.80 12.46 -16.38
N LYS A 92 3.35 13.06 -15.27
CA LYS A 92 3.32 14.52 -15.08
C LYS A 92 4.72 15.12 -14.88
N GLU A 93 5.57 14.47 -14.10
CA GLU A 93 6.89 14.94 -13.69
C GLU A 93 7.96 13.85 -13.91
N PRO A 94 8.39 13.58 -15.17
CA PRO A 94 9.25 12.44 -15.51
C PRO A 94 10.68 12.53 -14.97
N HIS A 95 11.10 13.70 -14.50
CA HIS A 95 12.44 13.93 -13.96
C HIS A 95 12.58 13.57 -12.47
N LEU A 96 11.48 13.24 -11.79
CA LEU A 96 11.52 12.91 -10.37
C LEU A 96 12.34 11.65 -10.10
N THR A 97 13.26 11.76 -9.15
CA THR A 97 14.02 10.63 -8.61
C THR A 97 13.15 9.76 -7.71
N ASN A 98 13.60 8.52 -7.47
CA ASN A 98 12.95 7.61 -6.51
C ASN A 98 12.84 8.20 -5.09
N VAL A 99 13.83 9.02 -4.68
CA VAL A 99 13.82 9.70 -3.38
C VAL A 99 12.74 10.77 -3.34
N GLU A 100 12.62 11.58 -4.40
CA GLU A 100 11.60 12.64 -4.49
C GLU A 100 10.20 12.05 -4.55
N VAL A 101 9.98 11.00 -5.33
CA VAL A 101 8.69 10.26 -5.34
C VAL A 101 8.35 9.76 -3.93
N LYS A 102 9.32 9.14 -3.24
CA LYS A 102 9.12 8.65 -1.88
C LYS A 102 8.83 9.79 -0.89
N MET A 103 9.42 10.96 -1.06
CA MET A 103 9.13 12.13 -0.23
C MET A 103 7.75 12.73 -0.53
N ARG A 104 7.37 12.84 -1.81
CA ARG A 104 6.05 13.32 -2.21
C ARG A 104 4.93 12.45 -1.63
N LEU A 105 5.07 11.12 -1.70
CA LEU A 105 4.13 10.17 -1.11
C LEU A 105 3.95 10.36 0.40
N LYS A 106 5.02 10.70 1.13
CA LYS A 106 4.93 10.97 2.57
C LYS A 106 4.17 12.26 2.86
N ASN A 107 4.44 13.30 2.07
CA ASN A 107 3.88 14.63 2.26
C ASN A 107 2.39 14.69 1.88
N CYS A 108 1.96 13.85 0.93
CA CYS A 108 0.56 13.81 0.49
C CYS A 108 -0.29 12.77 1.24
N ALA A 109 0.27 12.05 2.22
CA ALA A 109 -0.45 11.00 2.92
C ALA A 109 -1.47 11.59 3.91
N ARG A 110 -2.72 11.10 3.85
CA ARG A 110 -3.76 11.44 4.83
C ARG A 110 -3.55 10.63 6.10
N ASN A 111 -3.39 11.34 7.22
CA ASN A 111 -3.29 10.71 8.53
C ASN A 111 -4.63 10.04 8.91
N LEU A 112 -4.57 8.75 9.22
CA LEU A 112 -5.71 7.93 9.63
C LEU A 112 -5.91 7.89 11.16
N ASN A 113 -5.11 8.64 11.92
CA ASN A 113 -5.06 8.61 13.39
C ASN A 113 -4.77 7.22 13.98
N LEU A 114 -4.01 6.41 13.25
CA LEU A 114 -3.53 5.09 13.67
C LEU A 114 -2.07 5.14 14.15
N PRO A 115 -1.58 4.13 14.88
CA PRO A 115 -0.16 4.06 15.19
C PRO A 115 0.73 4.06 13.94
N LYS A 116 1.87 4.75 13.97
CA LYS A 116 2.78 4.87 12.82
C LYS A 116 3.26 3.53 12.26
N TYR A 117 3.42 2.51 13.11
CA TYR A 117 3.81 1.18 12.66
C TYR A 117 2.72 0.46 11.84
N GLN A 118 1.48 0.96 11.85
CA GLN A 118 0.35 0.42 11.10
C GLN A 118 0.05 1.24 9.84
N GLN A 119 -0.04 2.57 9.96
CA GLN A 119 -0.37 3.44 8.82
C GLN A 119 0.85 4.02 8.08
N GLY A 120 2.05 3.92 8.66
CA GLY A 120 3.21 4.64 8.15
C GLY A 120 3.02 6.15 8.26
N TRP A 121 3.09 6.81 7.12
CA TRP A 121 2.81 8.24 6.97
C TRP A 121 1.31 8.53 6.76
N GLY A 122 0.49 7.51 6.47
CA GLY A 122 -0.94 7.65 6.25
C GLY A 122 -1.43 6.89 5.03
N MET A 123 -2.65 7.21 4.59
CA MET A 123 -3.24 6.67 3.36
C MET A 123 -2.91 7.58 2.18
N ILE A 124 -2.64 6.98 1.01
CA ILE A 124 -2.38 7.73 -0.22
C ILE A 124 -3.56 8.64 -0.60
N ASP A 125 -3.26 9.88 -0.98
CA ASP A 125 -4.17 10.83 -1.61
C ASP A 125 -3.63 11.19 -2.99
N VAL A 126 -4.27 10.67 -4.04
CA VAL A 126 -3.82 10.84 -5.43
C VAL A 126 -3.98 12.29 -5.89
N ASN A 127 -5.00 13.01 -5.43
CA ASN A 127 -5.20 14.41 -5.84
C ASN A 127 -4.08 15.29 -5.28
N LEU A 128 -3.74 15.09 -4.00
CA LEU A 128 -2.65 15.82 -3.37
C LEU A 128 -1.27 15.38 -3.89
N LEU A 129 -1.12 14.11 -4.30
CA LEU A 129 0.11 13.61 -4.92
C LEU A 129 0.40 14.30 -6.26
N LEU A 130 -0.64 14.53 -7.06
CA LEU A 130 -0.56 15.09 -8.40
C LEU A 130 -0.74 16.60 -8.46
N THR A 131 -0.81 17.29 -7.32
CA THR A 131 -0.81 18.76 -7.28
C THR A 131 0.63 19.26 -7.35
#